data_AF-A0A512AR60-F1
#
_entry.id   AF-A0A512AR60-F1
#
_cell.length_a   1.000
_cell.length_b   1.000
_cell.length_c   1.000
_cell.angle_alpha   90.00
_cell.angle_beta   90.00
_cell.angle_gamma   90.00
#
_symmetry.space_group_name_H-M   'P 1'
#
loop_
_entity.id
_entity.type
_entity.pdbx_description
1 polymer ?
#
loop_
_entity_poly.entity_id
_entity_poly.type
_entity_poly.pdbx_seq_one_letter_code
_entity_poly.pdbx_strand_id
1 'polypeptide(L)'
;MQTIDDLVADSSALIDGYLDPAGREQLYNRIWHCLRWQQHDPDDRIMQLIIRLYDLFVRVMPVDKRMMIYQAAKNEVEHRRFTPAAFIVFMQNEVDEGIASTATIDLLAYSNRDWSSLPVGFKALLGIVEHGMCRIPGALFGAAVTFGDGNLLIGLDTMAPHMTDRDINMAARMQTGYVHHAAIQYWLSIARRMATREDQVAQSVVRSCASALVRYHQSAFQPVVTDIERHYPAWDFDPSVSVKQHWSFEEYGKLIEQQLWKIHEAEAGEKIFGEVLKVWCASVD
;
A
#
# COMPACT_ATOMS: atom_id res chain seq x y z
N MET A 1 -28.70 -10.22 22.94
CA MET A 1 -27.69 -10.25 21.85
C MET A 1 -28.30 -9.49 20.70
N GLN A 2 -27.71 -8.39 20.24
CA GLN A 2 -28.25 -7.61 19.11
C GLN A 2 -28.15 -8.47 17.84
N THR A 3 -29.21 -8.54 17.02
CA THR A 3 -29.15 -9.27 15.75
C THR A 3 -28.46 -8.42 14.68
N ILE A 4 -28.01 -9.05 13.59
CA ILE A 4 -27.43 -8.33 12.43
C ILE A 4 -28.47 -7.35 11.86
N ASP A 5 -29.75 -7.74 11.80
CA ASP A 5 -30.81 -6.92 11.26
C ASP A 5 -31.07 -5.68 12.14
N ASP A 6 -31.06 -5.83 13.47
CA ASP A 6 -31.14 -4.69 14.41
C ASP A 6 -29.94 -3.75 14.24
N LEU A 7 -28.74 -4.31 14.09
CA LEU A 7 -27.50 -3.54 13.92
C LEU A 7 -27.52 -2.71 12.62
N VAL A 8 -27.99 -3.30 11.53
CA VAL A 8 -28.16 -2.62 10.23
C VAL A 8 -29.21 -1.51 10.33
N ALA A 9 -30.34 -1.77 11.00
CA ALA A 9 -31.41 -0.79 11.18
C ALA A 9 -30.95 0.45 11.95
N ASP A 10 -30.40 0.33 13.17
CA ASP A 10 -30.02 1.54 13.92
C ASP A 10 -28.83 2.28 13.30
N SER A 11 -27.95 1.57 12.60
CA SER A 11 -26.79 2.21 11.93
C SER A 11 -27.23 3.05 10.73
N SER A 12 -28.28 2.61 10.02
CA SER A 12 -28.83 3.37 8.90
C SER A 12 -29.41 4.71 9.36
N ALA A 13 -30.11 4.71 10.51
CA ALA A 13 -30.62 5.95 11.10
C ALA A 13 -29.52 6.97 11.45
N LEU A 14 -28.34 6.49 11.85
CA LEU A 14 -27.19 7.36 12.16
C LEU A 14 -26.51 7.91 10.90
N ILE A 15 -26.58 7.19 9.77
CA ILE A 15 -26.07 7.65 8.47
C ILE A 15 -26.94 8.79 7.90
N ASP A 16 -28.24 8.76 8.15
CA ASP A 16 -29.20 9.71 7.59
C ASP A 16 -29.38 10.99 8.43
N GLY A 17 -28.73 11.08 9.61
CA GLY A 17 -28.85 12.20 10.56
C GLY A 17 -27.70 13.22 10.51
N TYR A 18 -27.95 14.45 11.01
CA TYR A 18 -26.91 15.48 11.20
C TYR A 18 -26.07 15.17 12.46
N LEU A 19 -24.73 15.11 12.34
CA LEU A 19 -23.84 14.74 13.44
C LEU A 19 -23.40 15.95 14.28
N ASP A 20 -24.01 16.09 15.46
CA ASP A 20 -23.48 16.93 16.55
C ASP A 20 -22.27 16.25 17.24
N PRO A 21 -21.60 16.88 18.23
CA PRO A 21 -20.48 16.27 18.93
C PRO A 21 -20.80 14.92 19.60
N ALA A 22 -22.01 14.72 20.11
CA ALA A 22 -22.44 13.45 20.71
C ALA A 22 -22.63 12.36 19.63
N GLY A 23 -23.14 12.74 18.46
CA GLY A 23 -23.26 11.89 17.29
C GLY A 23 -21.90 11.40 16.77
N ARG A 24 -20.83 12.19 16.92
CA ARG A 24 -19.46 11.76 16.54
C ARG A 24 -18.92 10.65 17.45
N GLU A 25 -19.18 10.72 18.75
CA GLU A 25 -18.80 9.66 19.69
C GLU A 25 -19.63 8.39 19.46
N GLN A 26 -20.93 8.54 19.20
CA GLN A 26 -21.79 7.42 18.81
C GLN A 26 -21.30 6.75 17.52
N LEU A 27 -20.87 7.53 16.52
CA LEU A 27 -20.31 6.99 15.27
C LEU A 27 -19.05 6.16 15.52
N TYR A 28 -18.12 6.67 16.35
CA TYR A 28 -16.93 5.91 16.76
C TYR A 28 -17.33 4.56 17.39
N ASN A 29 -18.21 4.61 18.39
CA ASN A 29 -18.65 3.40 19.11
C ASN A 29 -19.37 2.43 18.18
N ARG A 30 -20.13 2.92 17.20
CA ARG A 30 -20.86 2.10 16.24
C ARG A 30 -19.92 1.42 15.24
N ILE A 31 -18.94 2.15 14.71
CA ILE A 31 -17.89 1.57 13.84
C ILE A 31 -17.16 0.48 14.59
N TRP A 32 -16.73 0.76 15.83
CA TRP A 32 -16.03 -0.22 16.65
C TRP A 32 -16.90 -1.45 16.95
N HIS A 33 -18.18 -1.24 17.28
CA HIS A 33 -19.12 -2.33 17.50
C HIS A 33 -19.27 -3.20 16.25
N CYS A 34 -19.36 -2.60 15.06
CA CYS A 34 -19.45 -3.35 13.81
C CYS A 34 -18.13 -4.09 13.48
N LEU A 35 -16.97 -3.46 13.69
CA LEU A 35 -15.67 -4.10 13.49
C LEU A 35 -15.49 -5.36 14.35
N ARG A 36 -16.11 -5.43 15.53
CA ARG A 36 -16.09 -6.65 16.36
C ARG A 36 -16.74 -7.87 15.69
N TRP A 37 -17.56 -7.68 14.67
CA TRP A 37 -18.11 -8.78 13.88
C TRP A 37 -17.12 -9.34 12.86
N GLN A 38 -15.91 -8.77 12.76
CA GLN A 38 -14.80 -9.34 11.99
C GLN A 38 -14.05 -10.44 12.72
N GLN A 39 -14.58 -10.96 13.83
CA GLN A 39 -13.97 -12.01 14.65
C GLN A 39 -13.92 -13.36 13.91
N HIS A 40 -15.02 -13.78 13.27
CA HIS A 40 -15.13 -15.06 12.56
C HIS A 40 -16.08 -14.91 11.37
N ASP A 41 -15.62 -15.29 10.17
CA ASP A 41 -16.34 -15.25 8.88
C ASP A 41 -17.07 -13.91 8.57
N PRO A 42 -16.41 -12.97 7.87
CA PRO A 42 -16.95 -11.64 7.66
C PRO A 42 -18.28 -11.66 6.90
N ASP A 43 -19.38 -11.26 7.54
CA ASP A 43 -20.67 -11.04 6.86
C ASP A 43 -20.58 -9.80 5.96
N ASP A 44 -20.79 -9.99 4.65
CA ASP A 44 -20.72 -8.93 3.64
C ASP A 44 -21.62 -7.73 3.96
N ARG A 45 -22.79 -7.96 4.57
CA ARG A 45 -23.71 -6.87 4.95
C ARG A 45 -23.12 -6.02 6.06
N ILE A 46 -22.45 -6.65 7.02
CA ILE A 46 -21.74 -5.94 8.08
C ILE A 46 -20.53 -5.19 7.51
N MET A 47 -19.79 -5.78 6.57
CA MET A 47 -18.70 -5.08 5.91
C MET A 47 -19.18 -3.85 5.15
N GLN A 48 -20.25 -3.97 4.35
CA GLN A 48 -20.85 -2.83 3.67
C GLN A 48 -21.31 -1.75 4.65
N LEU A 49 -21.85 -2.13 5.81
CA LEU A 49 -22.25 -1.20 6.85
C LEU A 49 -21.05 -0.47 7.46
N ILE A 50 -19.99 -1.21 7.80
CA ILE A 50 -18.74 -0.65 8.31
C ILE A 50 -18.16 0.35 7.30
N ILE A 51 -18.15 0.00 6.01
CA ILE A 51 -17.67 0.87 4.93
C ILE A 51 -18.45 2.18 4.90
N ARG A 52 -19.79 2.14 4.96
CA ARG A 52 -20.63 3.35 4.94
C ARG A 52 -20.46 4.20 6.20
N LEU A 53 -20.43 3.59 7.38
CA LEU A 53 -20.22 4.31 8.64
C LEU A 53 -18.83 4.96 8.67
N TYR A 54 -17.80 4.25 8.19
CA TYR A 54 -16.45 4.77 8.17
C TYR A 54 -16.27 5.89 7.15
N ASP A 55 -16.93 5.84 5.99
CA ASP A 55 -16.97 6.98 5.07
C ASP A 55 -17.48 8.25 5.77
N LEU A 56 -18.61 8.15 6.48
CA LEU A 56 -19.15 9.27 7.24
C LEU A 56 -18.15 9.77 8.30
N PHE A 57 -17.46 8.85 8.97
CA PHE A 57 -16.44 9.17 9.98
C PHE A 57 -15.26 9.92 9.37
N VAL A 58 -14.76 9.48 8.20
CA VAL A 58 -13.65 10.13 7.49
C VAL A 58 -13.96 11.58 7.16
N ARG A 59 -15.22 11.90 6.82
CA ARG A 59 -15.66 13.26 6.45
C ARG A 59 -15.70 14.24 7.63
N VAL A 60 -15.93 13.75 8.85
CA VAL A 60 -16.21 14.61 10.02
C VAL A 60 -15.14 14.56 11.10
N MET A 61 -14.21 13.59 11.02
CA MET A 61 -13.20 13.36 12.05
C MET A 61 -11.79 13.71 11.57
N PRO A 62 -10.97 14.31 12.45
CA PRO A 62 -9.58 14.62 12.14
C PRO A 62 -8.74 13.34 12.04
N VAL A 63 -7.65 13.39 11.26
CA VAL A 63 -6.75 12.28 10.96
C VAL A 63 -6.31 11.52 12.22
N ASP A 64 -5.92 12.22 13.30
CA ASP A 64 -5.47 11.59 14.55
C ASP A 64 -6.53 10.64 15.15
N LYS A 65 -7.82 11.01 15.08
CA LYS A 65 -8.91 10.16 15.58
C LYS A 65 -9.16 8.97 14.67
N ARG A 66 -8.92 9.11 13.36
CA ARG A 66 -9.00 8.00 12.40
C ARG A 66 -7.85 7.02 12.60
N MET A 67 -6.65 7.54 12.83
CA MET A 67 -5.46 6.76 13.19
C MET A 67 -5.69 5.95 14.47
N MET A 68 -6.34 6.51 15.49
CA MET A 68 -6.69 5.78 16.72
C MET A 68 -7.57 4.55 16.44
N ILE A 69 -8.61 4.66 15.59
CA ILE A 69 -9.45 3.50 15.22
C ILE A 69 -8.61 2.45 14.48
N TYR A 70 -7.80 2.89 13.52
CA TYR A 70 -6.93 1.99 12.76
C TYR A 70 -5.96 1.23 13.68
N GLN A 71 -5.28 1.92 14.60
CA GLN A 71 -4.37 1.29 15.57
C GLN A 71 -5.10 0.30 16.49
N ALA A 72 -6.32 0.65 16.93
CA ALA A 72 -7.13 -0.27 17.72
C ALA A 72 -7.49 -1.53 16.92
N ALA A 73 -7.92 -1.39 15.65
CA ALA A 73 -8.21 -2.52 14.78
C ALA A 73 -6.96 -3.39 14.51
N LYS A 74 -5.81 -2.75 14.24
CA LYS A 74 -4.52 -3.43 14.07
C LYS A 74 -4.17 -4.29 15.29
N ASN A 75 -4.29 -3.72 16.49
CA ASN A 75 -4.04 -4.45 17.73
C ASN A 75 -4.95 -5.68 17.89
N GLU A 76 -6.23 -5.58 17.50
CA GLU A 76 -7.13 -6.74 17.52
C GLU A 76 -6.75 -7.82 16.50
N VAL A 77 -6.28 -7.42 15.31
CA VAL A 77 -5.78 -8.35 14.28
C VAL A 77 -4.49 -9.04 14.74
N GLU A 78 -3.55 -8.31 15.32
CA GLU A 78 -2.30 -8.84 15.88
C GLU A 78 -2.52 -9.87 16.99
N HIS A 79 -3.54 -9.64 17.82
CA HIS A 79 -3.97 -10.59 18.85
C HIS A 79 -4.91 -11.69 18.33
N ARG A 80 -5.08 -11.80 17.00
CA ARG A 80 -5.93 -12.80 16.33
C ARG A 80 -7.39 -12.76 16.77
N ARG A 81 -7.84 -11.61 17.25
CA ARG A 81 -9.24 -11.37 17.61
C ARG A 81 -10.04 -10.94 16.40
N PHE A 82 -9.45 -10.21 15.46
CA PHE A 82 -10.08 -9.88 14.16
C PHE A 82 -9.34 -10.56 13.01
N THR A 83 -10.07 -10.81 11.92
CA THR A 83 -9.45 -11.19 10.65
C THR A 83 -8.78 -9.99 9.97
N PRO A 84 -7.78 -10.20 9.09
CA PRO A 84 -7.14 -9.12 8.32
C PRO A 84 -8.11 -8.33 7.44
N ALA A 85 -9.30 -8.87 7.13
CA ALA A 85 -10.34 -8.18 6.37
C ALA A 85 -10.80 -6.86 7.05
N ALA A 86 -10.57 -6.72 8.36
CA ALA A 86 -10.79 -5.48 9.08
C ALA A 86 -10.00 -4.29 8.48
N PHE A 87 -8.91 -4.53 7.74
CA PHE A 87 -8.15 -3.45 7.09
C PHE A 87 -8.82 -2.88 5.82
N ILE A 88 -9.74 -3.62 5.19
CA ILE A 88 -10.38 -3.25 3.92
C ILE A 88 -11.12 -1.91 4.04
N VAL A 89 -11.77 -1.66 5.18
CA VAL A 89 -12.52 -0.39 5.40
C VAL A 89 -11.60 0.83 5.26
N PHE A 90 -10.39 0.75 5.79
CA PHE A 90 -9.42 1.84 5.74
C PHE A 90 -8.91 2.02 4.32
N MET A 91 -8.61 0.92 3.63
CA MET A 91 -8.15 0.96 2.23
C MET A 91 -9.17 1.58 1.26
N GLN A 92 -10.46 1.32 1.46
CA GLN A 92 -11.51 1.85 0.59
C GLN A 92 -11.84 3.32 0.87
N ASN A 93 -11.93 3.70 2.14
CA ASN A 93 -12.54 4.98 2.53
C ASN A 93 -11.56 6.09 2.92
N GLU A 94 -10.32 5.75 3.29
CA GLU A 94 -9.37 6.77 3.73
C GLU A 94 -8.95 7.72 2.60
N VAL A 95 -8.71 8.96 3.00
CA VAL A 95 -8.12 10.01 2.14
C VAL A 95 -6.72 10.38 2.60
N ASP A 96 -6.31 9.90 3.78
CA ASP A 96 -4.94 10.05 4.27
C ASP A 96 -4.06 8.95 3.68
N GLU A 97 -3.02 9.36 2.95
CA GLU A 97 -2.07 8.44 2.29
C GLU A 97 -1.38 7.52 3.31
N GLY A 98 -1.11 8.00 4.52
CA GLY A 98 -0.44 7.26 5.59
C GLY A 98 -1.30 6.11 6.14
N ILE A 99 -2.56 6.38 6.50
CA ILE A 99 -3.46 5.34 7.03
C ILE A 99 -3.74 4.28 5.96
N ALA A 100 -4.09 4.69 4.73
CA ALA A 100 -4.45 3.73 3.67
C ALA A 100 -3.28 2.84 3.24
N SER A 101 -2.08 3.41 3.10
CA SER A 101 -0.88 2.64 2.77
C SER A 101 -0.49 1.68 3.90
N THR A 102 -0.54 2.11 5.16
CA THR A 102 -0.21 1.26 6.30
C THR A 102 -1.22 0.11 6.46
N ALA A 103 -2.52 0.39 6.28
CA ALA A 103 -3.56 -0.64 6.25
C ALA A 103 -3.35 -1.66 5.11
N THR A 104 -2.86 -1.21 3.96
CA THR A 104 -2.52 -2.09 2.83
C THR A 104 -1.36 -3.04 3.19
N ILE A 105 -0.29 -2.50 3.80
CA ILE A 105 0.86 -3.30 4.27
C ILE A 105 0.40 -4.33 5.30
N ASP A 106 -0.42 -3.92 6.27
CA ASP A 106 -0.91 -4.81 7.31
C ASP A 106 -1.84 -5.90 6.74
N LEU A 107 -2.72 -5.56 5.79
CA LEU A 107 -3.54 -6.56 5.09
C LEU A 107 -2.66 -7.62 4.42
N LEU A 108 -1.62 -7.19 3.68
CA LEU A 108 -0.71 -8.10 2.99
C LEU A 108 0.07 -8.96 4.00
N ALA A 109 0.60 -8.37 5.06
CA ALA A 109 1.40 -9.06 6.08
C ALA A 109 0.61 -10.11 6.86
N TYR A 110 -0.61 -9.77 7.28
CA TYR A 110 -1.42 -10.63 8.15
C TYR A 110 -2.34 -11.60 7.39
N SER A 111 -2.41 -11.49 6.06
CA SER A 111 -3.14 -12.47 5.26
C SER A 111 -2.36 -13.78 5.09
N ASN A 112 -3.08 -14.89 5.07
CA ASN A 112 -2.53 -16.19 4.66
C ASN A 112 -2.06 -16.14 3.20
N ARG A 113 -1.14 -17.04 2.83
CA ARG A 113 -0.80 -17.31 1.43
C ARG A 113 -1.84 -18.22 0.77
N ASP A 114 -2.11 -17.98 -0.50
CA ASP A 114 -2.82 -18.93 -1.36
C ASP A 114 -1.85 -19.82 -2.16
N TRP A 115 -2.39 -20.71 -2.99
CA TRP A 115 -1.63 -21.63 -3.84
C TRP A 115 -0.74 -20.94 -4.89
N SER A 116 -0.98 -19.66 -5.18
CA SER A 116 -0.16 -18.85 -6.09
C SER A 116 1.06 -18.22 -5.41
N SER A 117 1.26 -18.49 -4.11
CA SER A 117 2.28 -17.85 -3.25
C SER A 117 2.05 -16.35 -2.97
N LEU A 118 0.94 -15.78 -3.46
CA LEU A 118 0.50 -14.44 -3.11
C LEU A 118 -0.28 -14.46 -1.79
N PRO A 119 -0.20 -13.38 -0.98
CA PRO A 119 -1.11 -13.22 0.15
C PRO A 119 -2.54 -13.11 -0.35
N VAL A 120 -3.50 -13.78 0.31
CA VAL A 120 -4.93 -13.70 -0.02
C VAL A 120 -5.42 -12.24 -0.01
N GLY A 121 -4.87 -11.41 0.89
CA GLY A 121 -5.12 -9.97 0.95
C GLY A 121 -4.75 -9.22 -0.34
N PHE A 122 -3.81 -9.75 -1.14
CA PHE A 122 -3.47 -9.16 -2.43
C PHE A 122 -4.65 -9.23 -3.42
N LYS A 123 -5.43 -10.32 -3.42
CA LYS A 123 -6.62 -10.44 -4.25
C LYS A 123 -7.68 -9.40 -3.86
N ALA A 124 -7.84 -9.14 -2.57
CA ALA A 124 -8.75 -8.10 -2.08
C ALA A 124 -8.25 -6.70 -2.49
N LEU A 125 -6.95 -6.42 -2.33
CA LEU A 125 -6.32 -5.19 -2.80
C LEU A 125 -6.54 -4.97 -4.31
N LEU A 126 -6.26 -5.98 -5.13
CA LEU A 126 -6.47 -5.90 -6.57
C LEU A 126 -7.93 -5.63 -6.91
N GLY A 127 -8.86 -6.34 -6.28
CA GLY A 127 -10.30 -6.13 -6.47
C GLY A 127 -10.74 -4.70 -6.09
N ILE A 128 -10.20 -4.13 -5.02
CA ILE A 128 -10.48 -2.74 -4.60
C ILE A 128 -10.02 -1.74 -5.66
N VAL A 129 -8.81 -1.94 -6.19
CA VAL A 129 -8.22 -1.06 -7.20
C VAL A 129 -8.93 -1.19 -8.55
N GLU A 130 -9.12 -2.41 -9.04
CA GLU A 130 -9.74 -2.71 -10.34
C GLU A 130 -11.15 -2.13 -10.45
N HIS A 131 -11.94 -2.22 -9.37
CA HIS A 131 -13.32 -1.74 -9.34
C HIS A 131 -13.45 -0.28 -8.91
N GLY A 132 -12.34 0.44 -8.72
CA GLY A 132 -12.35 1.86 -8.32
C GLY A 132 -12.99 2.09 -6.94
N MET A 133 -12.87 1.12 -6.03
CA MET A 133 -13.50 1.17 -4.70
C MET A 133 -12.64 1.89 -3.64
N CYS A 134 -11.55 2.55 -4.04
CA CYS A 134 -10.69 3.33 -3.16
C CYS A 134 -10.52 4.76 -3.64
N ARG A 135 -10.21 5.67 -2.72
CA ARG A 135 -10.04 7.11 -3.02
C ARG A 135 -8.64 7.49 -3.47
N ILE A 136 -7.65 6.72 -3.05
CA ILE A 136 -6.21 6.98 -3.24
C ILE A 136 -5.49 5.73 -3.75
N PRO A 137 -5.83 5.23 -4.95
CA PRO A 137 -5.26 3.99 -5.51
C PRO A 137 -3.73 4.00 -5.59
N GLY A 138 -3.13 5.17 -5.89
CA GLY A 138 -1.68 5.32 -5.87
C GLY A 138 -1.02 5.02 -4.51
N ALA A 139 -1.67 5.33 -3.39
CA ALA A 139 -1.13 5.02 -2.05
C ALA A 139 -1.16 3.52 -1.78
N LEU A 140 -2.25 2.84 -2.16
CA LEU A 140 -2.39 1.38 -2.09
C LEU A 140 -1.35 0.67 -2.96
N PHE A 141 -1.15 1.16 -4.19
CA PHE A 141 -0.13 0.62 -5.09
C PHE A 141 1.29 0.85 -4.58
N GLY A 142 1.62 2.07 -4.15
CA GLY A 142 2.92 2.36 -3.55
C GLY A 142 3.20 1.53 -2.30
N ALA A 143 2.19 1.27 -1.47
CA ALA A 143 2.29 0.38 -0.32
C ALA A 143 2.64 -1.06 -0.73
N ALA A 144 1.99 -1.59 -1.76
CA ALA A 144 2.28 -2.93 -2.28
C ALA A 144 3.68 -3.03 -2.91
N VAL A 145 4.16 -1.98 -3.58
CA VAL A 145 5.54 -1.91 -4.10
C VAL A 145 6.56 -1.85 -2.96
N THR A 146 6.34 -0.98 -1.98
CA THR A 146 7.25 -0.79 -0.83
C THR A 146 7.21 -1.95 0.16
N PHE A 147 6.21 -2.83 0.08
CA PHE A 147 6.15 -4.07 0.87
C PHE A 147 7.38 -4.98 0.65
N GLY A 148 7.99 -4.89 -0.53
CA GLY A 148 9.35 -5.39 -0.79
C GLY A 148 9.50 -6.89 -0.96
N ASP A 149 8.41 -7.66 -0.97
CA ASP A 149 8.45 -9.10 -1.23
C ASP A 149 8.48 -9.38 -2.75
N GLY A 150 9.53 -10.06 -3.22
CA GLY A 150 9.69 -10.42 -4.63
C GLY A 150 8.54 -11.27 -5.20
N ASN A 151 7.81 -12.00 -4.36
CA ASN A 151 6.67 -12.79 -4.80
C ASN A 151 5.49 -11.93 -5.26
N LEU A 152 5.40 -10.67 -4.79
CA LEU A 152 4.33 -9.75 -5.20
C LEU A 152 4.54 -9.15 -6.59
N LEU A 153 5.72 -9.26 -7.19
CA LEU A 153 6.03 -8.57 -8.46
C LEU A 153 5.05 -8.95 -9.59
N ILE A 154 4.68 -10.23 -9.68
CA ILE A 154 3.71 -10.71 -10.67
C ILE A 154 2.33 -10.09 -10.43
N GLY A 155 1.90 -10.03 -9.16
CA GLY A 155 0.63 -9.38 -8.80
C GLY A 155 0.66 -7.87 -9.07
N LEU A 156 1.77 -7.20 -8.81
CA LEU A 156 1.91 -5.78 -9.10
C LEU A 156 1.75 -5.49 -10.60
N ASP A 157 2.24 -6.36 -11.48
CA ASP A 157 2.03 -6.24 -12.93
C ASP A 157 0.55 -6.40 -13.34
N THR A 158 -0.28 -7.11 -12.58
CA THR A 158 -1.74 -7.15 -12.82
C THR A 158 -2.45 -5.90 -12.30
N MET A 159 -1.88 -5.22 -11.31
CA MET A 159 -2.47 -4.01 -10.73
C MET A 159 -2.10 -2.73 -11.49
N ALA A 160 -0.89 -2.68 -12.06
CA ALA A 160 -0.38 -1.51 -12.79
C ALA A 160 -1.28 -0.98 -13.93
N PRO A 161 -1.96 -1.82 -14.74
CA PRO A 161 -2.86 -1.35 -15.80
C PRO A 161 -4.03 -0.50 -15.31
N HIS A 162 -4.38 -0.58 -14.02
CA HIS A 162 -5.45 0.21 -13.41
C HIS A 162 -4.97 1.55 -12.84
N MET A 163 -3.67 1.85 -12.92
CA MET A 163 -3.07 3.08 -12.40
C MET A 163 -3.00 4.16 -13.47
N THR A 164 -3.37 5.39 -13.10
CA THR A 164 -3.06 6.59 -13.88
C THR A 164 -1.62 7.04 -13.62
N ASP A 165 -1.07 7.94 -14.43
CA ASP A 165 0.25 8.53 -14.15
C ASP A 165 0.28 9.31 -12.83
N ARG A 166 -0.86 9.92 -12.44
CA ARG A 166 -1.03 10.54 -11.12
C ARG A 166 -0.92 9.52 -9.99
N ASP A 167 -1.50 8.34 -10.16
CA ASP A 167 -1.42 7.26 -9.15
C ASP A 167 0.01 6.72 -9.03
N ILE A 168 0.69 6.54 -10.16
CA ILE A 168 2.10 6.16 -10.18
C ILE A 168 2.97 7.24 -9.52
N ASN A 169 2.68 8.52 -9.74
CA ASN A 169 3.38 9.62 -9.09
C ASN A 169 3.16 9.61 -7.56
N MET A 170 1.92 9.34 -7.11
CA MET A 170 1.62 9.18 -5.70
C MET A 170 2.38 7.99 -5.10
N ALA A 171 2.35 6.85 -5.78
CA ALA A 171 3.03 5.62 -5.37
C ALA A 171 4.55 5.82 -5.23
N ALA A 172 5.17 6.56 -6.15
CA ALA A 172 6.59 6.89 -6.13
C ALA A 172 7.04 7.72 -4.91
N ARG A 173 6.10 8.36 -4.18
CA ARG A 173 6.38 9.10 -2.95
C ARG A 173 6.26 8.24 -1.70
N MET A 174 5.71 7.03 -1.81
CA MET A 174 5.55 6.11 -0.69
C MET A 174 6.91 5.53 -0.32
N GLN A 175 7.21 5.46 0.99
CA GLN A 175 8.46 4.92 1.50
C GLN A 175 8.30 4.43 2.94
N THR A 176 9.04 3.40 3.31
CA THR A 176 9.06 2.83 4.67
C THR A 176 10.35 3.14 5.43
N GLY A 177 11.31 3.82 4.78
CA GLY A 177 12.68 4.00 5.26
C GLY A 177 13.57 2.76 5.08
N TYR A 178 13.00 1.60 4.74
CA TYR A 178 13.71 0.41 4.30
C TYR A 178 13.71 0.33 2.77
N VAL A 179 14.88 0.05 2.20
CA VAL A 179 15.03 -0.06 0.74
C VAL A 179 15.09 -1.53 0.36
N HIS A 180 14.10 -1.97 -0.40
CA HIS A 180 13.98 -3.36 -0.82
C HIS A 180 14.41 -3.56 -2.27
N HIS A 181 15.17 -4.64 -2.52
CA HIS A 181 15.60 -5.04 -3.86
C HIS A 181 14.40 -5.16 -4.81
N ALA A 182 13.34 -5.88 -4.41
CA ALA A 182 12.15 -6.07 -5.23
C ALA A 182 11.48 -4.75 -5.63
N ALA A 183 11.39 -3.80 -4.70
CA ALA A 183 10.80 -2.48 -4.96
C ALA A 183 11.61 -1.69 -6.01
N ILE A 184 12.95 -1.71 -5.92
CA ILE A 184 13.82 -1.07 -6.92
C ILE A 184 13.64 -1.75 -8.29
N GLN A 185 13.71 -3.09 -8.34
CA GLN A 185 13.57 -3.82 -9.61
C GLN A 185 12.22 -3.56 -10.27
N TYR A 186 11.16 -3.38 -9.48
CA TYR A 186 9.84 -3.05 -10.01
C TYR A 186 9.83 -1.66 -10.67
N TRP A 187 10.38 -0.63 -10.01
CA TRP A 187 10.49 0.71 -10.60
C TRP A 187 11.35 0.72 -11.86
N LEU A 188 12.47 0.00 -11.87
CA LEU A 188 13.33 -0.16 -13.05
C LEU A 188 12.59 -0.84 -14.21
N SER A 189 11.75 -1.84 -13.92
CA SER A 189 10.93 -2.53 -14.90
C SER A 189 9.91 -1.59 -15.56
N ILE A 190 9.18 -0.80 -14.76
CA ILE A 190 8.24 0.20 -15.29
C ILE A 190 8.98 1.23 -16.14
N ALA A 191 10.07 1.80 -15.62
CA ALA A 191 10.85 2.80 -16.35
C ALA A 191 11.33 2.27 -17.70
N ARG A 192 11.87 1.04 -17.74
CA ARG A 192 12.31 0.41 -18.99
C ARG A 192 11.19 0.24 -20.01
N ARG A 193 9.98 -0.14 -19.58
CA ARG A 193 8.81 -0.28 -20.47
C ARG A 193 8.35 1.05 -21.04
N MET A 194 8.60 2.16 -20.34
CA MET A 194 8.12 3.49 -20.72
C MET A 194 9.19 4.38 -21.38
N ALA A 195 10.48 4.08 -21.21
CA ALA A 195 11.59 4.95 -21.62
C ALA A 195 11.55 5.35 -23.10
N THR A 196 11.21 4.42 -23.99
CA THR A 196 11.22 4.64 -25.45
C THR A 196 9.98 5.37 -25.98
N ARG A 197 8.99 5.65 -25.12
CA ARG A 197 7.72 6.25 -25.53
C ARG A 197 7.75 7.77 -25.35
N GLU A 198 7.40 8.50 -26.39
CA GLU A 198 7.42 9.98 -26.39
C GLU A 198 6.15 10.63 -25.80
N ASP A 199 5.10 9.84 -25.54
CA ASP A 199 3.85 10.38 -25.03
C ASP A 199 3.98 10.94 -23.60
N GLN A 200 3.23 12.01 -23.31
CA GLN A 200 3.33 12.75 -22.05
C GLN A 200 3.12 11.86 -20.81
N VAL A 201 2.23 10.87 -20.91
CA VAL A 201 1.91 9.94 -19.82
C VAL A 201 3.13 9.06 -19.53
N ALA A 202 3.72 8.45 -20.57
CA ALA A 202 4.92 7.63 -20.41
C ALA A 202 6.09 8.44 -19.83
N GLN A 203 6.31 9.66 -20.32
CA GLN A 203 7.33 10.57 -19.79
C GLN A 203 7.06 10.94 -18.32
N SER A 204 5.82 11.17 -17.92
CA SER A 204 5.40 11.39 -16.51
C SER A 204 5.72 10.19 -15.62
N VAL A 205 5.45 8.98 -16.11
CA VAL A 205 5.75 7.73 -15.40
C VAL A 205 7.25 7.50 -15.24
N VAL A 206 8.06 7.76 -16.27
CA VAL A 206 9.53 7.65 -16.19
C VAL A 206 10.10 8.55 -15.08
N ARG A 207 9.67 9.82 -14.98
CA ARG A 207 10.14 10.70 -13.89
C ARG A 207 9.64 10.24 -12.53
N SER A 208 8.45 9.69 -12.45
CA SER A 208 7.93 9.13 -11.19
C SER A 208 8.79 7.95 -10.74
N CYS A 209 9.18 7.05 -11.64
CA CYS A 209 10.10 5.95 -11.34
C CYS A 209 11.48 6.47 -10.91
N ALA A 210 12.05 7.46 -11.63
CA ALA A 210 13.32 8.08 -11.27
C ALA A 210 13.26 8.74 -9.87
N SER A 211 12.18 9.47 -9.58
CA SER A 211 11.92 10.09 -8.28
C SER A 211 11.85 9.06 -7.15
N ALA A 212 11.18 7.93 -7.36
CA ALA A 212 11.13 6.85 -6.37
C ALA A 212 12.53 6.30 -6.07
N LEU A 213 13.34 6.03 -7.10
CA LEU A 213 14.70 5.50 -6.96
C LEU A 213 15.63 6.48 -6.23
N VAL A 214 15.55 7.78 -6.55
CA VAL A 214 16.32 8.82 -5.85
C VAL A 214 15.87 8.93 -4.39
N ARG A 215 14.56 8.91 -4.13
CA ARG A 215 14.02 8.97 -2.77
C ARG A 215 14.46 7.80 -1.92
N TYR A 216 14.40 6.58 -2.43
CA TYR A 216 14.88 5.40 -1.70
C TYR A 216 16.32 5.56 -1.24
N HIS A 217 17.20 6.14 -2.05
CA HIS A 217 18.57 6.42 -1.63
C HIS A 217 18.64 7.52 -0.56
N GLN A 218 17.87 8.60 -0.71
CA GLN A 218 17.96 9.79 0.16
C GLN A 218 17.27 9.63 1.52
N SER A 219 16.23 8.80 1.61
CA SER A 219 15.39 8.67 2.81
C SER A 219 15.59 7.38 3.59
N ALA A 220 16.51 6.52 3.15
CA ALA A 220 16.77 5.27 3.83
C ALA A 220 17.29 5.49 5.25
N PHE A 221 16.82 4.69 6.20
CA PHE A 221 17.34 4.70 7.57
C PHE A 221 18.81 4.24 7.63
N GLN A 222 19.20 3.38 6.69
CA GLN A 222 20.55 2.87 6.54
C GLN A 222 20.91 2.82 5.05
N PRO A 223 22.18 3.03 4.68
CA PRO A 223 22.63 3.04 3.28
C PRO A 223 22.77 1.62 2.71
N VAL A 224 21.71 0.81 2.84
CA VAL A 224 21.67 -0.59 2.42
C VAL A 224 20.39 -0.91 1.67
N VAL A 225 20.50 -1.75 0.64
CA VAL A 225 19.38 -2.40 -0.03
C VAL A 225 19.28 -3.84 0.47
N THR A 226 18.07 -4.29 0.77
CA THR A 226 17.83 -5.64 1.29
C THR A 226 16.91 -6.42 0.36
N ASP A 227 17.30 -7.65 0.03
CA ASP A 227 16.39 -8.64 -0.52
C ASP A 227 15.78 -9.48 0.62
N ILE A 228 14.45 -9.56 0.62
CA ILE A 228 13.69 -10.19 1.69
C ILE A 228 12.69 -11.19 1.15
N GLU A 229 12.33 -12.15 2.00
CA GLU A 229 11.15 -12.97 1.85
C GLU A 229 10.31 -12.89 3.11
N ARG A 230 9.01 -12.70 2.95
CA ARG A 230 8.09 -12.61 4.08
C ARG A 230 7.46 -13.96 4.37
N HIS A 231 7.26 -14.22 5.65
CA HIS A 231 6.48 -15.35 6.13
C HIS A 231 5.05 -14.89 6.36
N TYR A 232 4.10 -15.74 5.98
CA TYR A 232 2.68 -15.42 6.03
C TYR A 232 1.90 -16.50 6.78
N PRO A 233 0.92 -16.09 7.61
CA PRO A 233 0.68 -14.73 8.06
C PRO A 233 1.78 -14.28 9.05
N ALA A 234 2.11 -12.98 9.08
CA ALA A 234 3.25 -12.47 9.84
C ALA A 234 3.21 -12.79 11.34
N TRP A 235 2.02 -12.92 11.95
CA TRP A 235 1.86 -13.22 13.38
C TRP A 235 2.25 -14.65 13.79
N ASP A 236 2.51 -15.54 12.82
CA ASP A 236 2.89 -16.94 13.08
C ASP A 236 4.41 -17.13 13.13
N PHE A 237 5.19 -16.07 12.87
CA PHE A 237 6.64 -16.14 12.68
C PHE A 237 7.37 -15.02 13.43
N ASP A 238 8.47 -15.39 14.10
CA ASP A 238 9.42 -14.46 14.71
C ASP A 238 10.86 -14.89 14.37
N PRO A 239 11.57 -14.21 13.46
CA PRO A 239 11.16 -13.01 12.72
C PRO A 239 10.14 -13.33 11.61
N SER A 240 9.25 -12.38 11.31
CA SER A 240 8.25 -12.49 10.23
C SER A 240 8.81 -12.29 8.82
N VAL A 241 10.11 -12.03 8.71
CA VAL A 241 10.84 -11.79 7.47
C VAL A 241 12.19 -12.51 7.52
N SER A 242 12.52 -13.21 6.44
CA SER A 242 13.87 -13.73 6.17
C SER A 242 14.62 -12.79 5.26
N VAL A 243 15.83 -12.40 5.66
CA VAL A 243 16.78 -11.70 4.79
C VAL A 243 17.46 -12.72 3.88
N LYS A 244 17.41 -12.50 2.58
CA LYS A 244 18.15 -13.28 1.59
C LYS A 244 19.53 -12.70 1.35
N GLN A 245 19.60 -11.39 1.17
CA GLN A 245 20.84 -10.69 0.86
C GLN A 245 20.75 -9.21 1.25
N HIS A 246 21.91 -8.63 1.56
CA HIS A 246 22.08 -7.19 1.70
C HIS A 246 23.17 -6.71 0.75
N TRP A 247 23.04 -5.47 0.31
CA TRP A 247 24.08 -4.74 -0.39
C TRP A 247 24.18 -3.35 0.22
N SER A 248 25.38 -2.85 0.43
CA SER A 248 25.58 -1.40 0.55
C SER A 248 25.08 -0.70 -0.72
N PHE A 249 24.77 0.59 -0.63
CA PHE A 249 24.38 1.36 -1.81
C PHE A 249 25.45 1.35 -2.92
N GLU A 250 26.73 1.35 -2.57
CA GLU A 250 27.82 1.27 -3.56
C GLU A 250 27.80 -0.08 -4.32
N GLU A 251 27.68 -1.20 -3.59
CA GLU A 251 27.60 -2.53 -4.19
C GLU A 251 26.33 -2.67 -5.04
N TYR A 252 25.20 -2.18 -4.55
CA TYR A 252 23.94 -2.24 -5.28
C TYR A 252 23.95 -1.36 -6.51
N GLY A 253 24.57 -0.17 -6.43
CA GLY A 253 24.79 0.73 -7.55
C GLY A 253 25.51 0.04 -8.71
N LYS A 254 26.62 -0.64 -8.42
CA LYS A 254 27.36 -1.46 -9.40
C LYS A 254 26.50 -2.59 -9.98
N LEU A 255 25.64 -3.20 -9.16
CA LEU A 255 24.72 -4.27 -9.61
C LEU A 255 23.68 -3.78 -10.62
N ILE A 256 23.14 -2.56 -10.44
CA ILE A 256 22.07 -2.01 -11.31
C ILE A 256 22.57 -1.05 -12.39
N GLU A 257 23.84 -0.66 -12.37
CA GLU A 257 24.44 0.35 -13.26
C GLU A 257 24.11 0.11 -14.74
N GLN A 258 24.32 -1.11 -15.25
CA GLN A 258 24.01 -1.43 -16.65
C GLN A 258 22.52 -1.26 -16.97
N GLN A 259 21.63 -1.53 -16.02
CA GLN A 259 20.19 -1.36 -16.21
C GLN A 259 19.83 0.13 -16.27
N LEU A 260 20.45 0.95 -15.41
CA LEU A 260 20.26 2.39 -15.38
C LEU A 260 20.74 3.05 -16.69
N TRP A 261 21.94 2.70 -17.17
CA TRP A 261 22.46 3.19 -18.44
C TRP A 261 21.56 2.84 -19.63
N LYS A 262 21.08 1.60 -19.71
CA LYS A 262 20.14 1.18 -20.76
C LYS A 262 18.85 2.01 -20.77
N ILE A 263 18.32 2.34 -19.59
CA ILE A 263 17.13 3.19 -19.48
C ILE A 263 17.48 4.61 -19.95
N HIS A 264 18.56 5.18 -19.42
CA HIS A 264 19.03 6.53 -19.79
C HIS A 264 19.24 6.70 -21.30
N GLU A 265 19.91 5.74 -21.95
CA GLU A 265 20.12 5.76 -23.40
C GLU A 265 18.79 5.70 -24.16
N ALA A 266 17.85 4.87 -23.69
CA ALA A 266 16.56 4.65 -24.32
C ALA A 266 15.51 5.75 -24.09
N GLU A 267 15.70 6.66 -23.12
CA GLU A 267 14.78 7.77 -22.83
C GLU A 267 14.53 8.62 -24.08
N ALA A 268 13.30 8.61 -24.59
CA ALA A 268 12.93 9.35 -25.80
C ALA A 268 12.75 10.87 -25.54
N GLY A 269 12.53 11.26 -24.27
CA GLY A 269 12.36 12.64 -23.85
C GLY A 269 13.56 13.20 -23.09
N GLU A 270 13.29 13.98 -22.04
CA GLU A 270 14.32 14.49 -21.14
C GLU A 270 15.10 13.33 -20.50
N LYS A 271 16.42 13.47 -20.42
CA LYS A 271 17.32 12.42 -19.91
C LYS A 271 17.36 12.36 -18.39
N ILE A 272 16.25 12.01 -17.77
CA ILE A 272 16.01 12.08 -16.32
C ILE A 272 16.79 11.01 -15.56
N PHE A 273 16.99 9.83 -16.16
CA PHE A 273 17.76 8.75 -15.51
C PHE A 273 19.25 9.09 -15.33
N GLY A 274 19.74 10.19 -15.92
CA GLY A 274 21.06 10.75 -15.60
C GLY A 274 21.18 11.15 -14.13
N GLU A 275 20.11 11.63 -13.50
CA GLU A 275 20.11 11.96 -12.07
C GLU A 275 20.09 10.70 -11.19
N VAL A 276 19.41 9.64 -11.63
CA VAL A 276 19.42 8.34 -10.94
C VAL A 276 20.83 7.74 -10.97
N LEU A 277 21.51 7.83 -12.11
CA LEU A 277 22.90 7.40 -12.26
C LEU A 277 23.82 8.15 -11.29
N LYS A 278 23.73 9.48 -11.18
CA LYS A 278 24.54 10.26 -10.23
C LYS A 278 24.35 9.85 -8.77
N VAL A 279 23.11 9.50 -8.40
CA VAL A 279 22.79 9.12 -7.02
C VAL A 279 23.26 7.70 -6.69
N TRP A 280 23.08 6.76 -7.61
CA TRP A 280 23.34 5.34 -7.35
C TRP A 280 24.72 4.87 -7.83
N CYS A 281 25.34 5.55 -8.80
CA CYS A 281 26.62 5.19 -9.39
C CYS A 281 27.60 6.34 -9.15
N ALA A 282 28.65 6.09 -8.35
CA ALA A 282 29.66 7.08 -7.96
C ALA A 282 30.63 7.48 -9.10
N SER A 283 30.24 7.31 -10.36
CA SER A 283 31.10 7.37 -11.56
C SER A 283 30.60 8.37 -12.62
N VAL A 284 29.88 9.42 -12.22
CA VAL A 284 29.51 10.52 -13.12
C VAL A 284 30.35 11.76 -12.80
N ASP A 285 31.60 11.73 -13.24
CA ASP A 285 32.44 12.91 -13.50
C ASP A 285 32.81 12.94 -14.99
#